data_AF-A0A9J7KYT6-F1
#
_entry.id   AF-A0A9J7KYT6-F1
#
_cell.length_a   1.000
_cell.length_b   1.000
_cell.length_c   1.000
_cell.angle_alpha   90.00
_cell.angle_beta   90.00
_cell.angle_gamma   90.00
#
_symmetry.space_group_name_H-M   'P 1'
#
loop_
_entity.id
_entity.type
_entity.pdbx_description
1 polymer ?
#
loop_
_entity_poly.entity_id
_entity_poly.type
_entity_poly.pdbx_seq_one_letter_code
_entity_poly.pdbx_strand_id
1 'polypeptide(L)'
;MLRLAGEQVPSEVSKMSQKDLAFVAEFLQENLTQETPSPGRPKRFNLEKVGQYLNKKDEDLPFPQDLSKIPWETFMQSSTYLKGSELLFPHHQKKSLYQVFNITKTAVDRALEGPAAVIGRSFNCLGSLPLYSMVKREDSQHKRLSVLPMSQFSGGEPRHVFTLVIPDQDTLSRILVIRHPTQLHRWELQGALAMILPP
;
A
#
# COMPACT_ATOMS: atom_id res chain seq x y z
N MET A 1 10.37 32.49 35.43
CA MET A 1 10.45 31.50 36.52
C MET A 1 11.63 31.82 37.44
N LEU A 2 12.89 31.72 37.02
CA LEU A 2 14.05 32.12 37.85
C LEU A 2 13.95 33.54 38.45
N ARG A 3 13.63 34.56 37.63
CA ARG A 3 13.41 35.95 38.12
C ARG A 3 12.27 36.09 39.11
N LEU A 4 11.22 35.27 38.98
CA LEU A 4 10.06 35.29 39.87
C LEU A 4 10.30 34.48 41.16
N ALA A 5 11.24 33.52 41.11
CA ALA A 5 11.67 32.70 42.24
C ALA A 5 12.77 33.38 43.09
N GLY A 6 13.20 34.58 42.73
CA GLY A 6 14.26 35.32 43.45
C GLY A 6 15.67 34.74 43.27
N GLU A 7 15.86 33.79 42.37
CA GLU A 7 17.15 33.16 42.08
C GLU A 7 18.03 34.07 41.22
N GLN A 8 19.36 34.06 41.45
CA GLN A 8 20.30 34.78 40.61
C GLN A 8 20.22 34.25 39.17
N VAL A 9 19.88 35.16 38.24
CA VAL A 9 19.81 34.83 36.82
C VAL A 9 21.24 34.83 36.25
N PRO A 10 21.71 33.72 35.66
CA PRO A 10 23.02 33.68 35.02
C PRO A 10 23.13 34.75 33.93
N SER A 11 24.31 35.36 33.79
CA SER A 11 24.54 36.47 32.86
C SER A 11 24.38 36.05 31.38
N GLU A 12 24.47 34.76 31.09
CA GLU A 12 24.14 34.15 29.79
C GLU A 12 22.64 34.20 29.46
N VAL A 13 21.76 34.04 30.47
CA VAL A 13 20.29 34.06 30.31
C VAL A 13 19.75 35.49 30.21
N SER A 14 20.52 36.48 30.66
CA SER A 14 20.15 37.90 30.58
C SER A 14 20.26 38.48 29.16
N LYS A 15 20.94 37.78 28.24
CA LYS A 15 21.16 38.22 26.85
C LYS A 15 20.03 37.74 25.93
N MET A 16 18.80 38.16 26.19
CA MET A 16 17.73 38.06 25.17
C MET A 16 17.93 39.14 24.11
N SER A 17 18.00 38.73 22.85
CA SER A 17 18.01 39.66 21.72
C SER A 17 16.61 40.26 21.50
N GLN A 18 16.54 41.43 20.88
CA GLN A 18 15.27 41.99 20.39
C GLN A 18 14.57 41.03 19.41
N LYS A 19 15.35 40.23 18.66
CA LYS A 19 14.81 39.17 17.79
C LYS A 19 14.13 38.06 18.58
N ASP A 20 14.67 37.68 19.73
CA ASP A 20 14.09 36.64 20.57
C ASP A 20 12.78 37.14 21.20
N LEU A 21 12.73 38.41 21.60
CA LEU A 21 11.50 39.05 22.06
C LEU A 21 10.43 39.12 20.96
N ALA A 22 10.82 39.50 19.74
CA ALA A 22 9.92 39.52 18.59
C ALA A 22 9.37 38.12 18.29
N PHE A 23 10.23 37.10 18.28
CA PHE A 23 9.83 35.71 18.07
C PHE A 23 8.84 35.21 19.13
N VAL A 24 9.08 35.52 20.42
CA VAL A 24 8.15 35.16 21.49
C VAL A 24 6.80 35.88 21.32
N ALA A 25 6.82 37.16 20.94
CA ALA A 25 5.58 37.91 20.69
C ALA A 25 4.78 37.33 19.51
N GLU A 26 5.46 37.02 18.39
CA GLU A 26 4.85 36.35 17.23
C GLU A 26 4.30 34.98 17.60
N PHE A 27 5.05 34.18 18.35
CA PHE A 27 4.58 32.88 18.84
C PHE A 27 3.32 32.99 19.70
N LEU A 28 3.29 33.93 20.64
CA LEU A 28 2.11 34.14 21.49
C LEU A 28 0.92 34.63 20.67
N GLN A 29 1.14 35.56 19.73
CA GLN A 29 0.10 36.03 18.82
C GLN A 29 -0.47 34.85 18.02
N GLU A 30 0.37 34.09 17.34
CA GLU A 30 -0.04 33.01 16.45
C GLU A 30 -0.72 31.82 17.15
N ASN A 31 -0.37 31.53 18.40
CA ASN A 31 -0.87 30.35 19.11
C ASN A 31 -1.99 30.67 20.11
N LEU A 32 -2.13 31.92 20.55
CA LEU A 32 -3.15 32.31 21.54
C LEU A 32 -4.35 33.08 20.95
N THR A 33 -4.26 33.58 19.71
CA THR A 33 -5.35 34.34 19.07
C THR A 33 -6.25 33.52 18.12
N GLN A 34 -5.86 32.31 17.71
CA GLN A 34 -6.59 31.53 16.68
C GLN A 34 -7.79 30.71 17.18
N GLU A 35 -8.36 30.98 18.35
CA GLU A 35 -9.54 30.24 18.82
C GLU A 35 -10.86 30.92 18.42
N THR A 36 -11.69 30.21 17.65
CA THR A 36 -13.13 30.46 17.65
C THR A 36 -13.71 30.01 18.99
N PRO A 37 -14.37 30.89 19.77
CA PRO A 37 -14.98 30.51 21.03
C PRO A 37 -16.20 29.62 20.73
N SER A 38 -16.08 28.31 20.95
CA SER A 38 -17.27 27.46 21.04
C SER A 38 -17.83 27.60 22.46
N PRO A 39 -19.10 27.99 22.67
CA PRO A 39 -19.68 28.10 24.00
C PRO A 39 -19.66 26.73 24.69
N GLY A 40 -19.03 26.66 25.87
CA GLY A 40 -19.08 25.48 26.75
C GLY A 40 -17.88 24.52 26.72
N ARG A 41 -16.80 24.81 25.96
CA ARG A 41 -15.53 24.04 26.06
C ARG A 41 -14.40 24.92 26.60
N PRO A 42 -13.60 24.41 27.56
CA PRO A 42 -12.44 25.14 28.05
C PRO A 42 -11.48 25.42 26.90
N LYS A 43 -10.86 26.60 26.96
CA LYS A 43 -9.83 27.12 26.06
C LYS A 43 -8.78 26.02 25.80
N ARG A 44 -8.72 25.48 24.58
CA ARG A 44 -7.81 24.37 24.20
C ARG A 44 -6.77 24.93 23.23
N PHE A 45 -5.67 25.38 23.81
CA PHE A 45 -4.50 25.78 23.04
C PHE A 45 -3.89 24.55 22.37
N ASN A 46 -3.87 24.53 21.03
CA ASN A 46 -3.18 23.49 20.29
C ASN A 46 -1.81 24.02 19.85
N LEU A 47 -0.80 23.74 20.66
CA LEU A 47 0.59 24.07 20.35
C LEU A 47 1.17 23.16 19.24
N GLU A 48 0.44 22.13 18.81
CA GLU A 48 0.88 21.16 17.82
C GLU A 48 0.35 21.46 16.40
N LYS A 49 0.79 22.59 15.82
CA LYS A 49 0.54 22.89 14.38
C LYS A 49 1.20 21.88 13.42
N VAL A 50 2.17 21.11 13.90
CA VAL A 50 2.82 20.04 13.12
C VAL A 50 1.99 18.76 13.16
N GLY A 51 1.37 18.44 14.30
CA GLY A 51 0.63 17.20 14.52
C GLY A 51 -0.58 17.05 13.58
N GLN A 52 -1.23 18.15 13.21
CA GLN A 52 -2.37 18.13 12.28
C GLN A 52 -2.04 17.50 10.91
N TYR A 53 -0.79 17.62 10.43
CA TYR A 53 -0.39 17.03 9.15
C TYR A 53 -0.19 15.51 9.23
N LEU A 54 0.12 14.98 10.41
CA LEU A 54 0.33 13.55 10.65
C LEU A 54 -0.96 12.84 11.11
N ASN A 55 -2.02 13.61 11.35
CA ASN A 55 -3.30 13.07 11.77
C ASN A 55 -3.90 12.18 10.67
N LYS A 56 -4.25 10.95 11.04
CA LYS A 56 -4.84 9.95 10.13
C LYS A 56 -6.35 10.10 9.94
N LYS A 57 -6.98 11.02 10.67
CA LYS A 57 -8.40 11.31 10.48
C LYS A 57 -8.62 11.92 9.10
N ASP A 58 -9.69 11.50 8.44
CA ASP A 58 -10.17 12.10 7.19
C ASP A 58 -10.98 13.37 7.46
N GLU A 59 -10.36 14.32 8.14
CA GLU A 59 -10.91 15.64 8.43
C GLU A 59 -10.01 16.71 7.81
N ASP A 60 -10.59 17.85 7.43
CA ASP A 60 -9.80 19.01 6.97
C ASP A 60 -8.89 19.50 8.11
N LEU A 61 -7.74 20.09 7.75
CA LEU A 61 -6.82 20.70 8.69
C LEU A 61 -7.55 21.77 9.51
N PRO A 62 -7.50 21.70 10.86
CA PRO A 62 -8.15 22.68 11.72
C PRO A 62 -7.52 24.07 11.60
N PHE A 63 -6.22 24.15 11.30
CA PHE A 63 -5.48 25.39 11.13
C PHE A 63 -4.69 25.36 9.79
N PRO A 64 -5.36 25.56 8.65
CA PRO A 64 -4.69 25.63 7.36
C PRO A 64 -3.79 26.87 7.29
N GLN A 65 -2.71 26.79 6.51
CA GLN A 65 -1.83 27.94 6.30
C GLN A 65 -2.54 29.02 5.47
N ASP A 66 -2.35 30.28 5.86
CA ASP A 66 -2.77 31.42 5.05
C ASP A 66 -1.76 31.66 3.93
N LEU A 67 -2.15 31.33 2.70
CA LEU A 67 -1.30 31.44 1.52
C LEU A 67 -1.51 32.77 0.77
N SER A 68 -2.42 33.63 1.24
CA SER A 68 -2.70 34.93 0.60
C SER A 68 -1.47 35.83 0.49
N LYS A 69 -0.49 35.62 1.38
CA LYS A 69 0.77 36.37 1.43
C LYS A 69 1.87 35.77 0.55
N ILE A 70 1.65 34.60 -0.06
CA ILE A 70 2.66 33.93 -0.89
C ILE A 70 2.52 34.43 -2.34
N PRO A 71 3.55 35.13 -2.89
CA PRO A 71 3.47 35.69 -4.24
C PRO A 71 3.18 34.66 -5.33
N TRP A 72 3.72 33.44 -5.16
CA TRP A 72 3.48 32.33 -6.07
C TRP A 72 2.01 31.90 -6.13
N GLU A 73 1.33 31.81 -4.99
CA GLU A 73 -0.08 31.42 -4.96
C GLU A 73 -0.94 32.50 -5.64
N THR A 74 -0.66 33.79 -5.37
CA THR A 74 -1.34 34.91 -6.03
C THR A 74 -1.12 34.91 -7.55
N PHE A 75 0.09 34.63 -8.01
CA PHE A 75 0.41 34.48 -9.43
C PHE A 75 -0.32 33.29 -10.06
N MET A 76 -0.31 32.14 -9.37
CA MET A 76 -0.97 30.92 -9.83
C MET A 76 -2.49 31.10 -9.96
N GLN A 77 -3.12 31.77 -8.98
CA GLN A 77 -4.56 32.04 -8.98
C GLN A 77 -4.99 33.06 -10.05
N SER A 78 -4.11 34.01 -10.40
CA SER A 78 -4.39 35.03 -11.42
C SER A 78 -4.10 34.56 -12.85
N SER A 79 -3.28 33.52 -13.02
CA SER A 79 -2.95 32.96 -14.34
C SER A 79 -4.07 32.07 -14.88
N THR A 80 -4.53 32.36 -16.10
CA THR A 80 -5.59 31.58 -16.77
C THR A 80 -5.12 30.17 -17.15
N TYR A 81 -3.88 30.03 -17.61
CA TYR A 81 -3.36 28.76 -18.13
C TYR A 81 -2.72 27.90 -17.06
N LEU A 82 -2.12 28.51 -16.03
CA LEU A 82 -1.41 27.76 -15.00
C LEU A 82 -2.35 27.14 -13.97
N LYS A 83 -3.45 27.84 -13.62
CA LYS A 83 -4.40 27.39 -12.59
C LYS A 83 -4.95 25.97 -12.82
N GLY A 84 -5.05 25.53 -14.07
CA GLY A 84 -5.52 24.19 -14.46
C GLY A 84 -4.49 23.39 -15.25
N SER A 85 -3.21 23.76 -15.23
CA SER A 85 -2.17 23.06 -15.99
C SER A 85 -1.93 21.66 -15.43
N GLU A 86 -2.01 20.64 -16.28
CA GLU A 86 -1.70 19.24 -15.93
C GLU A 86 -0.21 19.03 -15.60
N LEU A 87 0.65 20.00 -15.93
CA LEU A 87 2.08 19.94 -15.63
C LEU A 87 2.40 20.32 -14.17
N LEU A 88 1.44 20.92 -13.47
CA LEU A 88 1.60 21.35 -12.08
C LEU A 88 0.89 20.38 -11.15
N PHE A 89 1.52 20.12 -10.00
CA PHE A 89 0.89 19.32 -8.97
C PHE A 89 -0.29 20.09 -8.34
N PRO A 90 -1.46 19.45 -8.17
CA PRO A 90 -2.59 20.07 -7.51
C PRO A 90 -2.26 20.36 -6.04
N HIS A 91 -2.47 21.60 -5.60
CA HIS A 91 -2.20 22.01 -4.24
C HIS A 91 -3.41 21.73 -3.32
N HIS A 92 -3.23 20.90 -2.29
CA HIS A 92 -4.27 20.55 -1.33
C HIS A 92 -4.11 21.28 0.01
N GLN A 93 -4.51 22.55 0.07
CA GLN A 93 -4.27 23.46 1.20
C GLN A 93 -4.91 23.03 2.54
N LYS A 94 -6.01 22.26 2.47
CA LYS A 94 -6.79 21.84 3.64
C LYS A 94 -6.56 20.39 4.04
N LYS A 95 -5.72 19.65 3.30
CA LYS A 95 -5.53 18.21 3.56
C LYS A 95 -4.30 17.94 4.41
N SER A 96 -4.38 16.92 5.24
CA SER A 96 -3.22 16.39 5.97
C SER A 96 -2.25 15.69 5.01
N LEU A 97 -1.00 15.51 5.44
CA LEU A 97 0.00 14.77 4.67
C LEU A 97 -0.44 13.32 4.45
N TYR A 98 -1.10 12.73 5.46
CA TYR A 98 -1.65 11.38 5.37
C TYR A 98 -2.72 11.26 4.27
N GLN A 99 -3.61 12.25 4.16
CA GLN A 99 -4.63 12.27 3.11
C GLN A 99 -4.00 12.36 1.72
N VAL A 100 -3.03 13.25 1.53
CA VAL A 100 -2.31 13.38 0.24
C VAL A 100 -1.56 12.10 -0.09
N PHE A 101 -0.93 11.46 0.90
CA PHE A 101 -0.31 10.15 0.74
C PHE A 101 -1.31 9.10 0.25
N ASN A 102 -2.50 9.01 0.85
CA ASN A 102 -3.51 8.04 0.42
C ASN A 102 -4.01 8.30 -1.00
N ILE A 103 -4.20 9.57 -1.39
CA ILE A 103 -4.58 9.93 -2.76
C ILE A 103 -3.54 9.43 -3.75
N THR A 104 -2.26 9.71 -3.49
CA THR A 104 -1.14 9.26 -4.33
C THR A 104 -1.05 7.73 -4.36
N LYS A 105 -1.16 7.08 -3.19
CA LYS A 105 -1.14 5.62 -3.09
C LYS A 105 -2.24 4.99 -3.92
N THR A 106 -3.48 5.47 -3.81
CA THR A 106 -4.61 4.96 -4.61
C THR A 106 -4.39 5.16 -6.11
N ALA A 107 -3.80 6.29 -6.53
CA ALA A 107 -3.47 6.52 -7.93
C ALA A 107 -2.42 5.51 -8.44
N VAL A 108 -1.39 5.23 -7.64
CA VAL A 108 -0.37 4.23 -7.95
C VAL A 108 -0.95 2.82 -7.98
N ASP A 109 -1.73 2.43 -6.98
CA ASP A 109 -2.34 1.10 -6.89
C ASP A 109 -3.23 0.85 -8.12
N ARG A 110 -4.04 1.83 -8.55
CA ARG A 110 -4.85 1.75 -9.79
C ARG A 110 -4.00 1.60 -11.05
N ALA A 111 -2.88 2.32 -11.14
CA ALA A 111 -1.98 2.21 -12.29
C ALA A 111 -1.35 0.82 -12.39
N LEU A 112 -1.10 0.16 -11.26
CA LEU A 112 -0.53 -1.19 -11.18
C LEU A 112 -1.56 -2.31 -11.36
N GLU A 113 -2.83 -2.08 -11.04
CA GLU A 113 -3.93 -3.04 -11.25
C GLU A 113 -4.24 -3.26 -12.74
N GLY A 114 -4.14 -2.21 -13.56
CA GLY A 114 -4.46 -2.25 -14.99
C GLY A 114 -3.72 -3.37 -15.75
N PRO A 115 -2.38 -3.43 -15.68
CA PRO A 115 -1.60 -4.49 -16.32
C PRO A 115 -2.00 -5.90 -15.88
N ALA A 116 -2.21 -6.12 -14.58
CA ALA A 116 -2.61 -7.43 -14.07
C ALA A 116 -3.95 -7.90 -14.66
N ALA A 117 -4.93 -7.00 -14.76
CA ALA A 117 -6.22 -7.29 -15.36
C ALA A 117 -6.12 -7.58 -16.87
N VAL A 118 -5.34 -6.80 -17.61
CA VAL A 118 -5.16 -6.99 -19.06
C VAL A 118 -4.41 -8.28 -19.36
N ILE A 119 -3.32 -8.55 -18.65
CA ILE A 119 -2.55 -9.79 -18.75
C ILE A 119 -3.43 -10.99 -18.38
N GLY A 120 -4.18 -10.91 -17.28
CA GLY A 120 -5.11 -11.95 -16.88
C GLY A 120 -6.15 -12.29 -17.96
N ARG A 121 -6.71 -11.28 -18.62
CA ARG A 121 -7.65 -11.46 -19.74
C ARG A 121 -7.00 -12.00 -21.01
N SER A 122 -5.68 -11.83 -21.17
CA SER A 122 -4.95 -12.38 -22.31
C SER A 122 -4.77 -13.90 -22.23
N PHE A 123 -4.85 -14.48 -21.03
CA PHE A 123 -4.81 -15.92 -20.85
C PHE A 123 -6.17 -16.54 -21.20
N ASN A 124 -6.17 -17.47 -22.16
CA ASN A 124 -7.31 -18.32 -22.46
C ASN A 124 -6.98 -19.76 -22.08
N CYS A 125 -7.94 -20.47 -21.50
CA CYS A 125 -7.79 -21.89 -21.22
C CYS A 125 -7.82 -22.65 -22.55
N LEU A 126 -6.69 -23.24 -22.94
CA LEU A 126 -6.56 -23.95 -24.23
C LEU A 126 -6.94 -25.42 -24.12
N GLY A 127 -6.93 -25.98 -22.92
CA GLY A 127 -7.29 -27.37 -22.67
C GLY A 127 -7.48 -27.64 -21.19
N SER A 128 -8.39 -28.53 -20.88
CA SER A 128 -8.61 -29.06 -19.53
C SER A 128 -8.61 -30.57 -19.61
N LEU A 129 -7.80 -31.20 -18.75
CA LEU A 129 -7.69 -32.65 -18.66
C LEU A 129 -8.12 -33.08 -17.26
N PRO A 130 -9.32 -33.67 -17.09
CA PRO A 130 -9.71 -34.25 -15.82
C PRO A 130 -8.83 -35.48 -15.54
N LEU A 131 -8.16 -35.49 -14.38
CA LEU A 131 -7.16 -36.52 -14.05
C LEU A 131 -7.79 -37.74 -13.37
N TYR A 132 -8.60 -37.50 -12.33
CA TYR A 132 -9.34 -38.53 -11.60
C TYR A 132 -10.44 -37.88 -10.76
N SER A 133 -11.40 -38.68 -10.30
CA SER A 133 -12.44 -38.26 -9.35
C SER A 133 -12.14 -38.86 -7.98
N MET A 134 -12.16 -38.04 -6.93
CA MET A 134 -12.03 -38.54 -5.56
C MET A 134 -13.41 -38.79 -4.96
N VAL A 135 -13.59 -39.97 -4.37
CA VAL A 135 -14.70 -40.23 -3.45
C VAL A 135 -14.34 -39.62 -2.11
N LYS A 136 -15.14 -38.66 -1.61
CA LYS A 136 -15.01 -38.18 -0.23
C LYS A 136 -15.32 -39.35 0.71
N ARG A 137 -14.29 -39.93 1.35
CA ARG A 137 -14.49 -40.87 2.45
C ARG A 137 -14.60 -40.08 3.75
N GLU A 138 -15.65 -40.35 4.52
CA GLU A 138 -15.93 -39.70 5.81
C GLU A 138 -15.06 -40.23 6.96
N ASP A 139 -14.10 -41.12 6.68
CA ASP A 139 -13.26 -41.74 7.70
C ASP A 139 -12.23 -40.76 8.26
N SER A 140 -12.70 -40.07 9.29
CA SER A 140 -11.95 -39.27 10.23
C SER A 140 -11.08 -40.19 11.10
N GLN A 141 -9.75 -40.02 11.04
CA GLN A 141 -8.86 -39.94 12.21
C GLN A 141 -7.37 -39.84 11.85
N HIS A 142 -7.00 -40.08 10.60
CA HIS A 142 -5.64 -39.82 10.12
C HIS A 142 -5.72 -38.77 9.02
N LYS A 143 -5.08 -37.61 9.21
CA LYS A 143 -4.75 -36.69 8.09
C LYS A 143 -3.83 -37.46 7.15
N ARG A 144 -4.40 -38.28 6.26
CA ARG A 144 -3.65 -38.86 5.15
C ARG A 144 -3.12 -37.66 4.37
N LEU A 145 -1.80 -37.58 4.25
CA LEU A 145 -1.12 -36.64 3.37
C LEU A 145 -1.71 -36.90 1.99
N SER A 146 -2.66 -36.07 1.56
CA SER A 146 -3.14 -36.10 0.20
C SER A 146 -1.95 -35.69 -0.65
N VAL A 147 -1.32 -36.67 -1.30
CA VAL A 147 -0.26 -36.38 -2.24
C VAL A 147 -0.90 -35.59 -3.37
N LEU A 148 -0.73 -34.27 -3.32
CA LEU A 148 -1.24 -33.37 -4.34
C LEU A 148 -0.49 -33.64 -5.65
N PRO A 149 -1.17 -33.55 -6.80
CA PRO A 149 -0.49 -33.59 -8.08
C PRO A 149 0.66 -32.58 -8.10
N MET A 150 1.85 -33.02 -8.50
CA MET A 150 3.03 -32.16 -8.58
C MET A 150 3.32 -31.87 -10.05
N SER A 151 3.46 -30.59 -10.41
CA SER A 151 3.89 -30.20 -11.76
C SER A 151 5.29 -29.59 -11.71
N GLN A 152 6.19 -30.07 -12.56
CA GLN A 152 7.56 -29.59 -12.67
C GLN A 152 7.89 -29.22 -14.11
N PHE A 153 8.59 -28.10 -14.28
CA PHE A 153 9.12 -27.66 -15.56
C PHE A 153 10.53 -28.22 -15.79
N SER A 154 10.76 -28.81 -16.97
CA SER A 154 12.11 -29.21 -17.40
C SER A 154 12.84 -28.02 -18.03
N GLY A 155 14.00 -27.68 -17.50
CA GLY A 155 14.85 -26.60 -18.04
C GLY A 155 15.57 -26.96 -19.34
N GLY A 156 15.69 -28.25 -19.69
CA GLY A 156 16.36 -28.71 -20.90
C GLY A 156 15.46 -28.65 -22.14
N GLU A 157 16.02 -28.32 -23.30
CA GLU A 157 15.32 -28.43 -24.58
C GLU A 157 15.22 -29.92 -24.99
N PRO A 158 14.04 -30.43 -25.39
CA PRO A 158 12.76 -29.73 -25.51
C PRO A 158 12.08 -29.47 -24.15
N ARG A 159 11.58 -28.25 -23.97
CA ARG A 159 10.85 -27.83 -22.76
C ARG A 159 9.53 -28.59 -22.60
N HIS A 160 9.39 -29.24 -21.47
CA HIS A 160 8.20 -30.00 -21.09
C HIS A 160 7.78 -29.68 -19.65
N VAL A 161 6.48 -29.79 -19.39
CA VAL A 161 5.91 -29.85 -18.05
C VAL A 161 5.58 -31.31 -17.75
N PHE A 162 6.06 -31.82 -16.63
CA PHE A 162 5.73 -33.15 -16.13
C PHE A 162 4.79 -33.00 -14.95
N THR A 163 3.62 -33.65 -15.02
CA THR A 163 2.65 -33.70 -13.94
C THR A 163 2.60 -35.12 -13.37
N LEU A 164 2.98 -35.26 -12.11
CA LEU A 164 2.92 -36.50 -11.34
C LEU A 164 1.58 -36.59 -10.63
N VAL A 165 0.89 -37.71 -10.78
CA VAL A 165 -0.43 -37.97 -10.21
C VAL A 165 -0.45 -39.35 -9.55
N ILE A 166 -0.97 -39.41 -8.32
CA ILE A 166 -1.23 -40.67 -7.62
C ILE A 166 -2.75 -40.81 -7.50
N PRO A 167 -3.41 -41.56 -8.39
CA PRO A 167 -4.88 -41.61 -8.45
C PRO A 167 -5.48 -42.43 -7.30
N ASP A 168 -4.74 -43.38 -6.73
CA ASP A 168 -5.18 -44.22 -5.61
C ASP A 168 -4.23 -44.04 -4.42
N GLN A 169 -4.79 -43.54 -3.30
CA GLN A 169 -4.04 -43.35 -2.06
C GLN A 169 -3.87 -44.65 -1.26
N ASP A 170 -4.66 -45.70 -1.54
CA ASP A 170 -4.65 -46.93 -0.76
C ASP A 170 -3.53 -47.88 -1.16
N THR A 171 -3.11 -47.87 -2.43
CA THR A 171 -2.12 -48.85 -2.90
C THR A 171 -0.70 -48.30 -3.08
N LEU A 172 -0.46 -46.98 -3.13
CA LEU A 172 0.83 -46.34 -3.52
C LEU A 172 1.52 -46.99 -4.75
N SER A 173 0.80 -47.84 -5.47
CA SER A 173 1.39 -48.86 -6.34
C SER A 173 1.62 -48.31 -7.73
N ARG A 174 1.01 -47.15 -8.04
CA ARG A 174 0.99 -46.55 -9.38
C ARG A 174 1.16 -45.06 -9.29
N ILE A 175 2.25 -44.56 -9.87
CA ILE A 175 2.47 -43.15 -10.13
C ILE A 175 2.25 -42.93 -11.62
N LEU A 176 1.33 -42.04 -11.95
CA LEU A 176 1.10 -41.58 -13.32
C LEU A 176 1.98 -40.36 -13.58
N VAL A 177 2.78 -40.40 -14.65
CA VAL A 177 3.54 -39.26 -15.14
C VAL A 177 2.95 -38.82 -16.46
N ILE A 178 2.43 -37.60 -16.48
CA ILE A 178 1.86 -36.97 -17.67
C ILE A 178 2.86 -35.96 -18.17
N ARG A 179 3.22 -36.06 -19.46
CA ARG A 179 4.14 -35.14 -20.11
C ARG A 179 3.39 -34.20 -21.03
N HIS A 180 3.59 -32.90 -20.84
CA HIS A 180 3.00 -31.84 -21.65
C HIS A 180 4.11 -31.00 -22.31
N PRO A 181 4.08 -30.79 -23.63
CA PRO A 181 4.99 -29.86 -24.28
C PRO A 181 4.60 -28.41 -23.95
N THR A 182 5.59 -27.53 -23.76
CA THR A 182 5.33 -26.11 -23.42
C THR A 182 5.00 -25.24 -24.65
N GLN A 183 5.26 -25.76 -25.85
CA GLN A 183 4.99 -25.05 -27.11
C GLN A 183 3.72 -25.58 -27.78
N LEU A 184 2.84 -24.66 -28.15
CA LEU A 184 1.48 -24.92 -28.63
C LEU A 184 1.39 -25.68 -29.94
N HIS A 185 2.33 -25.51 -30.87
CA HIS A 185 2.31 -26.23 -32.15
C HIS A 185 2.61 -27.73 -32.02
N ARG A 186 2.90 -28.21 -30.80
CA ARG A 186 3.18 -29.61 -30.47
C ARG A 186 2.16 -30.21 -29.50
N TRP A 187 0.94 -29.69 -29.42
CA TRP A 187 -0.13 -30.25 -28.59
C TRP A 187 -0.64 -31.63 -29.05
N GLU A 188 0.23 -32.50 -29.57
CA GLU A 188 -0.07 -33.93 -29.61
C GLU A 188 0.02 -34.47 -28.18
N LEU A 189 -1.02 -35.18 -27.73
CA LEU A 189 -1.01 -35.96 -26.49
C LEU A 189 0.07 -37.06 -26.59
N GLN A 190 1.33 -36.68 -26.43
CA GLN A 190 2.44 -37.62 -26.46
C GLN A 190 2.67 -38.19 -25.06
N GLY A 191 1.78 -39.11 -24.69
CA GLY A 191 2.02 -40.16 -23.69
C GLY A 191 1.72 -39.81 -22.25
N ALA A 192 0.75 -40.51 -21.66
CA ALA A 192 0.71 -40.76 -20.23
C ALA A 192 1.50 -42.05 -19.96
N LEU A 193 2.50 -41.98 -19.09
CA LEU A 193 3.28 -43.16 -18.66
C LEU A 193 2.85 -43.53 -17.24
N ALA A 194 2.42 -44.78 -17.05
CA ALA A 194 2.17 -45.34 -15.74
C ALA A 194 3.41 -46.07 -15.24
N MET A 195 4.00 -45.61 -14.14
CA MET A 195 5.02 -46.35 -13.43
C MET A 195 4.37 -47.15 -12.30
N ILE A 196 4.53 -48.46 -12.33
CA ILE A 196 4.15 -49.35 -11.23
C ILE A 196 5.36 -49.42 -10.31
N LEU A 197 5.22 -48.99 -9.05
CA LEU A 197 6.28 -49.23 -8.07
C LEU A 197 6.28 -50.72 -7.71
N PRO A 198 7.44 -51.40 -7.70
CA PRO A 198 7.53 -52.75 -7.16
C PRO A 198 7.14 -52.75 -5.66
N PRO A 199 6.65 -53.89 -5.14
CA PRO A 199 6.23 -54.02 -3.74
C PRO A 199 7.37 -53.80 -2.74
#